data_AF-A0A0H5P4T5-F1
#
_entry.id   AF-A0A0H5P4T5-F1
#
_cell.length_a   1.000
_cell.length_b   1.000
_cell.length_c   1.000
_cell.angle_alpha   90.00
_cell.angle_beta   90.00
_cell.angle_gamma   90.00
#
_symmetry.space_group_name_H-M   'P 1'
#
loop_
_entity.id
_entity.type
_entity.pdbx_description
1 polymer ?
#
loop_
_entity_poly.entity_id
_entity_poly.type
_entity_poly.pdbx_seq_one_letter_code
_entity_poly.pdbx_strand_id
1 'polypeptide(L)'
;MNKSRGDNPRLDDAIDRVGKELADLSDIEYRARRVVELMALVLQGAQLVRHGHRAVADAFCATRLGDDWGIAFGTLPTGVDTESIIERAFVE
;
A
#
# COMPACT_ATOMS: atom_id res chain seq x y z
N MET A 1 -5.17 10.63 -1.54
CA MET A 1 -4.30 10.22 -0.42
C MET A 1 -4.82 10.78 0.90
N ASN A 2 -4.78 12.09 1.19
CA ASN A 2 -5.22 12.59 2.52
C ASN A 2 -6.67 12.29 2.93
N LYS A 3 -7.59 12.03 1.99
CA LYS A 3 -8.97 11.64 2.29
C LYS A 3 -9.14 10.20 2.81
N SER A 4 -8.08 9.37 2.79
CA SER A 4 -8.09 7.99 3.31
C SER A 4 -7.38 7.88 4.67
N ARG A 5 -7.09 9.01 5.32
CA ARG A 5 -6.34 8.99 6.58
C ARG A 5 -7.19 8.48 7.74
N GLY A 6 -6.56 7.76 8.66
CA GLY A 6 -7.19 7.20 9.86
C GLY A 6 -7.83 5.83 9.65
N ASP A 7 -7.96 5.37 8.40
CA ASP A 7 -8.56 4.09 8.07
C ASP A 7 -7.55 2.92 8.09
N ASN A 8 -6.25 3.21 7.91
CA ASN A 8 -5.18 2.23 8.03
C ASN A 8 -3.85 2.90 8.44
N PRO A 9 -3.23 2.49 9.58
CA PRO A 9 -2.02 3.15 10.08
C PRO A 9 -0.80 3.02 9.15
N ARG A 10 -0.65 1.88 8.45
CA ARG A 10 0.46 1.70 7.49
C ARG A 10 0.31 2.62 6.28
N LEU A 11 -0.92 2.88 5.86
CA LEU A 11 -1.20 3.84 4.80
C LEU A 11 -0.90 5.26 5.26
N ASP A 12 -1.29 5.62 6.49
CA ASP A 12 -1.01 6.95 7.06
C ASP A 12 0.50 7.23 7.11
N ASP A 13 1.27 6.28 7.65
CA ASP A 13 2.74 6.37 7.70
C ASP A 13 3.34 6.52 6.29
N ALA A 14 2.82 5.78 5.31
CA ALA A 14 3.29 5.86 3.93
C ALA A 14 2.92 7.20 3.26
N ILE A 15 1.75 7.78 3.56
CA ILE A 15 1.39 9.14 3.09
C ILE A 15 2.37 10.17 3.68
N ASP A 16 2.70 10.06 4.97
CA ASP A 16 3.68 10.94 5.62
C ASP A 16 5.08 10.77 5.01
N ARG A 17 5.47 9.54 4.68
CA ARG A 17 6.73 9.26 3.98
C ARG A 17 6.79 9.91 2.60
N VAL A 18 5.72 9.86 1.81
CA VAL A 18 5.68 10.56 0.51
C VAL A 18 5.96 12.05 0.68
N GLY A 19 5.36 12.69 1.69
CA GLY A 19 5.61 14.11 1.99
C GLY A 19 7.08 14.39 2.29
N LYS A 20 7.74 13.52 3.08
CA LYS A 20 9.16 13.65 3.41
C LYS A 20 10.06 13.45 2.18
N GLU A 21 9.81 12.43 1.37
CA GLU A 21 10.60 12.12 0.17
C GLU A 21 10.55 13.24 -0.88
N LEU A 22 9.43 13.96 -0.98
CA LEU A 22 9.24 15.09 -1.88
C LEU A 22 9.80 16.41 -1.32
N ALA A 23 9.98 16.52 0.00
CA ALA A 23 10.56 17.70 0.64
C ALA A 23 12.09 17.73 0.54
N ASP A 24 12.73 16.56 0.47
CA ASP A 24 14.17 16.45 0.23
C ASP A 24 14.46 16.35 -1.27
N LEU A 25 15.09 17.38 -1.83
CA LEU A 25 15.47 17.44 -3.25
C LEU A 25 16.91 16.96 -3.51
N SER A 26 17.65 16.61 -2.47
CA SER A 26 19.01 16.08 -2.59
C SER A 26 18.97 14.75 -3.32
N ASP A 27 19.82 14.60 -4.34
CA ASP A 27 19.95 13.40 -5.17
C ASP A 27 18.62 12.87 -5.73
N ILE A 28 17.64 13.76 -5.94
CA ILE A 28 16.28 13.37 -6.32
C ILE A 28 16.24 12.61 -7.63
N GLU A 29 17.16 12.87 -8.56
CA GLU A 29 17.28 12.15 -9.83
C GLU A 29 17.61 10.66 -9.60
N TYR A 30 18.47 10.35 -8.63
CA TYR A 30 18.80 8.97 -8.25
C TYR A 30 17.65 8.28 -7.52
N ARG A 31 16.90 9.02 -6.70
CA ARG A 31 15.77 8.49 -5.92
C ARG A 31 14.44 8.48 -6.68
N ALA A 32 14.35 9.13 -7.83
CA ALA A 32 13.10 9.38 -8.55
C ALA A 32 12.23 8.13 -8.71
N ARG A 33 12.84 7.00 -9.11
CA ARG A 33 12.11 5.73 -9.28
C ARG A 33 11.50 5.23 -7.97
N ARG A 34 12.24 5.34 -6.85
CA ARG A 34 11.77 4.91 -5.53
C ARG A 34 10.66 5.81 -5.00
N VAL A 35 10.78 7.13 -5.21
CA VAL A 35 9.73 8.09 -4.82
C VAL A 35 8.45 7.83 -5.61
N VAL A 36 8.55 7.65 -6.93
CA VAL A 36 7.38 7.35 -7.79
C VAL A 36 6.75 6.00 -7.44
N GLU A 37 7.55 4.98 -7.16
CA GLU A 37 7.06 3.68 -6.68
C GLU A 37 6.22 3.85 -5.40
N LEU A 38 6.75 4.56 -4.40
CA LEU A 38 6.03 4.84 -3.15
C LEU A 38 4.73 5.61 -3.42
N MET A 39 4.76 6.65 -4.26
CA MET A 39 3.57 7.42 -4.62
C MET A 39 2.50 6.54 -5.27
N ALA A 40 2.89 5.63 -6.17
CA ALA A 40 1.97 4.72 -6.84
C ALA A 40 1.33 3.74 -5.84
N LEU A 41 2.12 3.16 -4.93
CA LEU A 41 1.62 2.25 -3.89
C LEU A 41 0.67 2.97 -2.93
N VAL A 42 1.00 4.18 -2.49
CA VAL A 42 0.14 4.99 -1.62
C VAL A 42 -1.16 5.39 -2.32
N LEU A 43 -1.11 5.72 -3.62
CA LEU A 43 -2.32 6.03 -4.38
C LEU A 43 -3.24 4.81 -4.50
N GLN A 44 -2.67 3.65 -4.85
CA GLN A 44 -3.42 2.39 -4.93
C GLN A 44 -4.04 2.02 -3.57
N GLY A 45 -3.24 2.07 -2.50
CA GLY A 45 -3.70 1.81 -1.13
C GLY A 45 -4.85 2.74 -0.73
N ALA A 46 -4.72 4.05 -0.99
CA ALA A 46 -5.77 5.02 -0.71
C ALA A 46 -7.07 4.75 -1.47
N GLN A 47 -7.00 4.26 -2.71
CA GLN A 47 -8.19 3.88 -3.48
C GLN A 47 -8.83 2.60 -2.94
N LEU A 48 -8.03 1.59 -2.58
CA LEU A 48 -8.52 0.35 -1.99
C LEU A 48 -9.17 0.57 -0.62
N VAL A 49 -8.57 1.39 0.23
CA VAL A 49 -9.12 1.71 1.56
C VAL A 49 -10.46 2.43 1.45
N ARG A 50 -10.59 3.38 0.50
CA ARG A 50 -11.81 4.18 0.36
C ARG A 50 -12.94 3.46 -0.36
N HIS A 51 -12.62 2.56 -1.28
CA HIS A 51 -13.59 2.06 -2.26
C HIS A 51 -13.50 0.55 -2.53
N GLY A 52 -12.46 -0.12 -2.02
CA GLY A 52 -12.21 -1.53 -2.27
C GLY A 52 -12.82 -2.45 -1.21
N HIS A 53 -12.70 -3.75 -1.45
CA HIS A 53 -13.05 -4.77 -0.47
C HIS A 53 -12.06 -4.71 0.71
N ARG A 54 -12.57 -4.73 1.94
CA ARG A 54 -11.75 -4.56 3.16
C ARG A 54 -10.57 -5.55 3.23
N ALA A 55 -10.84 -6.83 2.99
CA ALA A 55 -9.80 -7.86 3.00
C ALA A 55 -8.66 -7.58 2.00
N VAL A 56 -8.99 -7.03 0.81
CA VAL A 56 -7.98 -6.65 -0.19
C VAL A 56 -7.19 -5.42 0.26
N ALA A 57 -7.87 -4.41 0.81
CA ALA A 57 -7.21 -3.19 1.28
C ALA A 57 -6.24 -3.48 2.43
N ASP A 58 -6.67 -4.29 3.39
CA ASP A 58 -5.87 -4.70 4.54
C ASP A 58 -4.64 -5.52 4.09
N ALA A 59 -4.84 -6.51 3.23
CA ALA A 59 -3.75 -7.32 2.68
C ALA A 59 -2.76 -6.48 1.86
N PHE A 60 -3.27 -5.56 1.03
CA PHE A 60 -2.43 -4.65 0.24
C PHE A 60 -1.58 -3.76 1.15
N CYS A 61 -2.18 -3.11 2.15
CA CYS A 61 -1.44 -2.24 3.06
C CYS A 61 -0.43 -3.02 3.91
N ALA A 62 -0.78 -4.23 4.39
CA ALA A 62 0.12 -5.06 5.17
C ALA A 62 1.38 -5.47 4.40
N THR A 63 1.25 -5.73 3.10
CA THR A 63 2.32 -6.31 2.28
C THR A 63 3.07 -5.30 1.44
N ARG A 64 2.44 -4.23 0.96
CA ARG A 64 3.09 -3.23 0.08
C ARG A 64 3.57 -1.99 0.84
N LEU A 65 2.96 -1.71 1.99
CA LEU A 65 3.27 -0.54 2.83
C LEU A 65 3.82 -0.94 4.20
N GLY A 66 3.75 -2.22 4.57
CA GLY A 66 4.47 -2.79 5.69
C GLY A 66 5.82 -3.38 5.28
N ASP A 67 6.61 -3.78 6.28
CA ASP A 67 7.96 -4.30 6.08
C ASP A 67 8.03 -5.84 5.95
N ASP A 68 6.89 -6.54 6.06
CA ASP A 68 6.81 -8.00 6.07
C ASP A 68 6.27 -8.54 4.73
N TRP A 69 7.14 -8.56 3.71
CA TRP A 69 6.88 -9.15 2.40
C TRP A 69 8.17 -9.60 1.72
N GLY A 70 8.08 -10.55 0.78
CA GLY A 70 9.23 -11.09 0.05
C GLY A 70 9.18 -10.84 -1.45
N ILE A 71 10.32 -11.05 -2.13
CA ILE A 71 10.46 -10.86 -3.59
C ILE A 71 9.55 -11.83 -4.37
N ALA A 72 9.34 -13.03 -3.85
CA ALA A 72 8.44 -14.02 -4.44
C ALA A 72 6.98 -13.76 -4.06
N PHE A 73 6.07 -14.09 -4.98
CA PHE A 73 4.64 -14.21 -4.64
C PHE A 73 4.41 -15.33 -3.62
N GLY A 74 3.32 -15.22 -2.87
CA GLY A 74 2.97 -16.18 -1.80
C GLY A 74 3.58 -15.85 -0.43
N THR A 75 4.15 -14.66 -0.26
CA THR A 75 4.79 -14.18 0.97
C THR A 75 3.85 -13.30 1.82
N LEU A 76 2.56 -13.68 1.90
CA LEU A 76 1.59 -12.95 2.72
C LEU A 76 1.85 -13.18 4.22
N PRO A 77 1.70 -12.16 5.08
CA PRO A 77 1.76 -12.34 6.52
C PRO A 77 0.58 -13.21 7.01
N THR A 78 0.77 -13.86 8.16
CA THR A 78 -0.30 -14.63 8.82
C THR A 78 -1.47 -13.72 9.19
N GLY A 79 -2.70 -14.24 9.09
CA GLY A 79 -3.93 -13.51 9.46
C GLY A 79 -4.53 -12.68 8.32
N VAL A 80 -3.94 -12.71 7.11
CA VAL A 80 -4.63 -12.22 5.91
C VAL A 80 -5.83 -13.12 5.59
N ASP A 81 -6.99 -12.51 5.41
CA ASP A 81 -8.21 -13.18 4.97
C ASP A 81 -8.13 -13.52 3.47
N THR A 82 -7.40 -14.60 3.15
CA THR A 82 -7.21 -15.05 1.77
C THR A 82 -8.49 -15.60 1.15
N GLU A 83 -9.38 -16.18 1.96
CA GLU A 83 -10.66 -16.72 1.50
C GLU A 83 -11.51 -15.63 0.86
N SER A 84 -11.80 -14.55 1.60
CA SER A 84 -12.56 -13.40 1.06
C SER A 84 -11.90 -12.75 -0.16
N ILE A 85 -10.56 -12.70 -0.20
CA ILE A 85 -9.83 -12.14 -1.35
C ILE A 85 -10.02 -12.99 -2.60
N ILE A 86 -9.96 -14.31 -2.45
CA ILE A 86 -10.11 -15.29 -3.53
C ILE A 86 -11.56 -15.31 -4.02
N GLU A 87 -12.54 -15.40 -3.12
CA GLU A 87 -13.96 -15.40 -3.46
C GLU A 87 -14.35 -14.16 -4.28
N ARG A 88 -13.91 -12.98 -3.84
CA ARG A 88 -14.12 -11.70 -4.55
C ARG A 88 -13.50 -11.65 -5.95
N ALA A 89 -12.52 -12.50 -6.25
CA ALA A 89 -11.88 -12.53 -7.56
C ALA A 89 -12.68 -13.32 -8.60
N PHE A 90 -13.58 -14.20 -8.17
CA PHE A 90 -14.47 -14.90 -9.06
C PHE A 90 -15.66 -14.00 -9.43
N VAL A 91 -15.98 -13.98 -10.72
CA VAL A 91 -17.19 -13.38 -11.27
C VAL A 91 -17.95 -14.55 -11.88
N GLU A 92 -19.19 -14.78 -11.45
CA GLU A 92 -20.09 -15.73 -12.12
C GLU A 92 -20.53 -15.21 -13.50
#